data_AF-A0A317DA41-F1
#
_entry.id   AF-A0A317DA41-F1
#
_cell.length_a   1.000
_cell.length_b   1.000
_cell.length_c   1.000
_cell.angle_alpha   90.00
_cell.angle_beta   90.00
_cell.angle_gamma   90.00
#
_symmetry.space_group_name_H-M   'P 1'
#
loop_
_entity.id
_entity.type
_entity.pdbx_description
1 polymer ?
#
loop_
_entity_poly.entity_id
_entity_poly.type
_entity_poly.pdbx_seq_one_letter_code
_entity_poly.pdbx_strand_id
1 'polypeptide(L)'
;MTTETAHRAGEAGHADGTGTWAVLLPAERYEAERLVHHDTLEMTGLTGVARPGPGDQVAVLADSPPRLVALGRVAAPVRRHREDADDPQSPVEPETLVVAYTRRAFDEPVPAGRLSLDGPVTALAPAAFRALADRLGPPPARRTWLVSLDLPIEAGTPAEAVRLFWSYVQELGPRELPAFVSPSGDEMAMQAFVLGAEANQDPEEDD
;
A
#
# COMPACT_ATOMS: atom_id res chain seq x y z
N MET A 1 -41.72 -39.94 13.13
CA MET A 1 -41.96 -38.93 14.18
C MET A 1 -40.61 -38.29 14.45
N THR A 2 -40.48 -37.02 14.11
CA THR A 2 -39.25 -36.28 13.83
C THR A 2 -38.46 -35.93 15.08
N THR A 3 -37.16 -36.22 15.07
CA THR A 3 -36.18 -35.72 16.03
C THR A 3 -35.87 -34.25 15.74
N GLU A 4 -36.01 -33.44 16.76
CA GLU A 4 -35.81 -31.99 16.78
C GLU A 4 -34.30 -31.69 16.82
N THR A 5 -33.73 -31.37 15.65
CA THR A 5 -32.34 -30.93 15.54
C THR A 5 -32.27 -29.46 15.95
N ALA A 6 -31.85 -29.21 17.19
CA ALA A 6 -31.48 -27.89 17.66
C ALA A 6 -30.29 -27.36 16.85
N HIS A 7 -30.59 -26.48 15.89
CA HIS A 7 -29.59 -25.73 15.14
C HIS A 7 -29.01 -24.64 16.05
N ARG A 8 -27.98 -24.99 16.81
CA ARG A 8 -27.11 -24.01 17.47
C ARG A 8 -26.17 -23.46 16.40
N ALA A 9 -26.60 -22.42 15.70
CA ALA A 9 -25.71 -21.63 14.86
C ALA A 9 -24.67 -21.01 15.78
N GLY A 10 -23.42 -21.49 15.66
CA GLY A 10 -22.28 -20.87 16.31
C GLY A 10 -22.09 -19.49 15.71
N GLU A 11 -22.37 -18.46 16.51
CA GLU A 11 -21.82 -17.13 16.31
C GLU A 11 -20.30 -17.23 16.50
N ALA A 12 -19.59 -17.60 15.43
CA ALA A 12 -18.19 -17.23 15.29
C ALA A 12 -18.16 -15.72 15.04
N GLY A 13 -18.31 -14.95 16.12
CA GLY A 13 -18.01 -13.53 16.12
C GLY A 13 -16.58 -13.38 15.62
N HIS A 14 -16.43 -12.91 14.38
CA HIS A 14 -15.19 -12.30 13.92
C HIS A 14 -14.93 -11.18 14.94
N ALA A 15 -13.96 -11.39 15.83
CA ALA A 15 -13.55 -10.36 16.76
C ALA A 15 -13.02 -9.22 15.88
N ASP A 16 -13.85 -8.19 15.67
CA ASP A 16 -13.44 -6.95 15.05
C ASP A 16 -12.38 -6.37 15.98
N GLY A 17 -11.10 -6.54 15.62
CA GLY A 17 -9.98 -6.04 16.39
C GLY A 17 -10.19 -4.55 16.66
N THR A 18 -10.32 -4.20 17.94
CA THR A 18 -10.52 -2.80 18.37
C THR A 18 -9.20 -2.14 18.75
N GLY A 19 -8.08 -2.86 18.65
CA GLY A 19 -6.76 -2.32 18.88
C GLY A 19 -6.39 -1.27 17.85
N THR A 20 -5.62 -0.28 18.27
CA THR A 20 -5.09 0.77 17.39
C THR A 20 -3.57 0.77 17.46
N TRP A 21 -2.93 0.82 16.31
CA TRP A 21 -1.48 0.64 16.18
C TRP A 21 -0.87 1.63 15.20
N ALA A 22 0.40 1.95 15.40
CA ALA A 22 1.27 2.62 14.47
C ALA A 22 2.27 1.62 13.89
N VAL A 23 2.49 1.73 12.59
CA VAL A 23 3.53 1.01 11.87
C VAL A 23 4.47 2.04 11.26
N LEU A 24 5.78 1.89 11.48
CA LEU A 24 6.79 2.68 10.79
C LEU A 24 7.17 1.99 9.47
N LEU A 25 6.99 2.73 8.39
CA LEU A 25 7.37 2.36 7.04
C LEU A 25 8.81 2.81 6.78
N PRO A 26 9.75 1.89 6.49
CA PRO A 26 11.10 2.25 6.10
C PRO A 26 11.10 3.15 4.86
N ALA A 27 12.05 4.08 4.76
CA ALA A 27 12.11 5.05 3.65
C ALA A 27 12.10 4.39 2.27
N GLU A 28 12.89 3.32 2.07
CA GLU A 28 12.93 2.59 0.80
C GLU A 28 11.57 1.96 0.45
N ARG A 29 10.85 1.43 1.46
CA ARG A 29 9.51 0.88 1.25
C ARG A 29 8.51 1.99 0.95
N TYR A 30 8.62 3.13 1.62
CA TYR A 30 7.77 4.29 1.33
C TYR A 30 7.93 4.79 -0.10
N GLU A 31 9.16 4.90 -0.61
CA GLU A 31 9.41 5.23 -2.02
C GLU A 31 8.82 4.17 -2.94
N ALA A 32 8.93 2.88 -2.62
CA ALA A 32 8.31 1.83 -3.44
C ALA A 32 6.77 1.90 -3.48
N GLU A 33 6.12 2.23 -2.36
CA GLU A 33 4.65 2.39 -2.29
C GLU A 33 4.15 3.60 -3.08
N ARG A 34 4.98 4.63 -3.27
CA ARG A 34 4.68 5.78 -4.14
C ARG A 34 4.74 5.43 -5.62
N LEU A 35 5.51 4.40 -5.99
CA LEU A 35 5.76 4.04 -7.38
C LEU A 35 4.74 3.05 -7.94
N VAL A 36 4.32 2.09 -7.11
CA VAL A 36 3.42 1.03 -7.55
C VAL A 36 2.26 0.93 -6.57
N HIS A 37 1.06 0.86 -7.13
CA HIS A 37 -0.14 0.69 -6.33
C HIS A 37 -0.17 -0.71 -5.69
N HIS A 38 -0.11 -0.74 -4.35
CA HIS A 38 -0.41 -1.93 -3.56
C HIS A 38 -1.69 -1.73 -2.74
N ASP A 39 -2.47 -2.80 -2.60
CA ASP A 39 -3.63 -2.83 -1.71
C ASP A 39 -3.29 -3.29 -0.29
N THR A 40 -2.12 -3.90 -0.12
CA THR A 40 -1.62 -4.40 1.16
C THR A 40 -0.18 -3.99 1.41
N LEU A 41 0.15 -3.74 2.67
CA LEU A 41 1.51 -3.67 3.19
C LEU A 41 1.86 -4.98 3.87
N GLU A 42 2.99 -5.57 3.50
CA GLU A 42 3.54 -6.74 4.19
C GLU A 42 4.80 -6.35 4.96
N MET A 43 4.87 -6.76 6.22
CA MET A 43 6.03 -6.53 7.07
C MET A 43 6.50 -7.84 7.70
N THR A 44 7.78 -8.12 7.52
CA THR A 44 8.46 -9.27 8.10
C THR A 44 9.50 -8.81 9.13
N GLY A 45 10.03 -9.74 9.92
CA GLY A 45 11.12 -9.43 10.86
C GLY A 45 10.72 -8.55 12.05
N LEU A 46 9.42 -8.47 12.36
CA LEU A 46 8.92 -7.67 13.48
C LEU A 46 9.32 -8.29 14.83
N THR A 47 10.28 -7.66 15.51
CA THR A 47 10.71 -8.02 16.86
C THR A 47 9.97 -7.15 17.88
N GLY A 48 9.24 -7.78 18.80
CA GLY A 48 8.44 -7.05 19.78
C GLY A 48 7.51 -7.96 20.59
N VAL A 49 7.14 -7.51 21.79
CA VAL A 49 6.36 -8.29 22.77
C VAL A 49 4.85 -8.19 22.51
N ALA A 50 4.37 -7.09 21.92
CA ALA A 50 2.96 -6.86 21.63
C ALA A 50 2.76 -6.76 20.10
N ARG A 51 1.78 -7.50 19.58
CA ARG A 51 1.46 -7.56 18.15
C ARG A 51 -0.01 -7.24 17.91
N PRO A 52 -0.35 -6.55 16.82
CA PRO A 52 -1.73 -6.28 16.46
C PRO A 52 -2.43 -7.58 16.04
N GLY A 53 -3.69 -7.72 16.43
CA GLY A 53 -4.55 -8.82 16.03
C GLY A 53 -5.28 -8.54 14.71
N PRO A 54 -5.82 -9.57 14.05
CA PRO A 54 -6.70 -9.38 12.88
C PRO A 54 -7.83 -8.38 13.15
N GLY A 55 -8.07 -7.48 12.20
CA GLY A 55 -9.10 -6.44 12.29
C GLY A 55 -8.64 -5.14 12.95
N ASP A 56 -7.57 -5.18 13.76
CA ASP A 56 -7.02 -3.99 14.43
C ASP A 56 -6.69 -2.88 13.43
N GLN A 57 -6.89 -1.64 13.86
CA GLN A 57 -6.68 -0.46 13.04
C GLN A 57 -5.21 -0.04 13.06
N VAL A 58 -4.67 0.29 11.89
CA VAL A 58 -3.25 0.62 11.72
C VAL A 58 -3.08 1.98 11.06
N ALA A 59 -2.28 2.83 11.68
CA ALA A 59 -1.73 4.05 11.09
C ALA A 59 -0.34 3.73 10.54
N VAL A 60 -0.15 3.89 9.24
CA VAL A 60 1.15 3.69 8.58
C VAL A 60 1.85 5.04 8.50
N LEU A 61 3.05 5.11 9.07
CA LEU A 61 3.83 6.33 9.21
C LEU A 61 5.15 6.19 8.44
N ALA A 62 5.47 7.16 7.58
CA ALA A 62 6.86 7.31 7.11
C ALA A 62 7.69 7.99 8.21
N ASP A 63 8.94 7.54 8.38
CA ASP A 63 9.84 8.05 9.41
C ASP A 63 10.47 9.41 9.03
N SER A 64 10.87 10.18 10.07
CA SER A 64 11.75 11.35 10.04
C SER A 64 11.34 12.55 9.14
N PRO A 65 10.52 13.48 9.67
CA PRO A 65 9.67 13.36 10.85
C PRO A 65 8.51 12.39 10.58
N PRO A 66 7.88 11.82 11.62
CA PRO A 66 6.72 10.96 11.44
C PRO A 66 5.58 11.67 10.67
N ARG A 67 5.24 11.12 9.50
CA ARG A 67 4.09 11.56 8.69
C ARG A 67 3.19 10.36 8.43
N LEU A 68 1.88 10.57 8.56
CA LEU A 68 0.89 9.57 8.23
C LEU A 68 0.73 9.50 6.71
N VAL A 69 0.96 8.31 6.17
CA VAL A 69 0.94 8.03 4.73
C VAL A 69 -0.21 7.11 4.34
N ALA A 70 -0.73 6.33 5.28
CA ALA A 70 -1.91 5.50 5.05
C ALA A 70 -2.61 5.12 6.36
N LEU A 71 -3.88 4.70 6.23
CA LEU A 71 -4.62 3.97 7.25
C LEU A 71 -5.00 2.61 6.71
N GLY A 72 -5.01 1.61 7.57
CA GLY A 72 -5.39 0.25 7.20
C GLY A 72 -5.95 -0.54 8.36
N ARG A 73 -6.16 -1.82 8.08
CA ARG A 73 -6.52 -2.82 9.08
C ARG A 73 -5.62 -4.04 8.93
N VAL A 74 -5.31 -4.68 10.04
CA VAL A 74 -4.60 -5.96 10.00
C VAL A 74 -5.48 -7.00 9.32
N ALA A 75 -5.01 -7.53 8.20
CA ALA A 75 -5.67 -8.64 7.55
C ALA A 75 -5.51 -9.89 8.41
N ALA A 76 -6.53 -10.76 8.42
CA ALA A 76 -6.37 -12.07 9.03
C ALA A 76 -5.19 -12.79 8.36
N PRO A 77 -4.32 -13.48 9.13
CA PRO A 77 -3.29 -14.30 8.51
C PRO A 77 -3.99 -15.25 7.56
N VAL A 78 -3.65 -15.18 6.28
CA VAL A 78 -4.01 -16.24 5.34
C VAL A 78 -3.40 -17.48 5.97
N ARG A 79 -4.23 -18.43 6.42
CA ARG A 79 -3.76 -19.67 7.07
C ARG A 79 -2.82 -20.35 6.09
N ARG A 80 -1.52 -20.12 6.22
CA ARG A 80 -0.52 -20.86 5.48
C ARG A 80 -0.47 -22.23 6.12
N HIS A 81 -0.71 -23.23 5.28
CA HIS A 81 -0.54 -24.62 5.66
C HIS A 81 0.90 -24.77 6.17
N ARG A 82 1.08 -25.33 7.35
CA ARG A 82 2.41 -25.77 7.79
C ARG A 82 2.92 -26.70 6.69
N GLU A 83 4.14 -26.50 6.18
CA GLU A 83 4.70 -27.35 5.12
C GLU A 83 4.63 -28.84 5.51
N ASP A 84 4.72 -29.14 6.80
CA ASP A 84 4.30 -30.42 7.37
C ASP A 84 3.74 -30.23 8.80
N ALA A 85 2.51 -30.70 9.04
CA ALA A 85 1.86 -30.62 10.35
C ALA A 85 2.53 -31.52 11.40
N ASP A 86 3.19 -32.59 10.95
CA ASP A 86 3.71 -33.66 11.79
C ASP A 86 5.23 -33.57 12.03
N ASP A 87 5.92 -32.60 11.42
CA ASP A 87 7.34 -32.35 11.68
C ASP A 87 7.56 -31.22 12.72
N PRO A 88 8.04 -31.56 13.94
CA PRO A 88 8.39 -30.57 14.96
C PRO A 88 9.67 -29.78 14.65
N GLN A 89 10.44 -30.16 13.63
CA GLN A 89 11.67 -29.47 13.22
C GLN A 89 11.50 -28.55 12.00
N SER A 90 10.32 -28.55 11.36
CA SER A 90 10.04 -27.65 10.25
C SER A 90 10.19 -26.19 10.67
N PRO A 91 10.92 -25.36 9.88
CA PRO A 91 11.14 -23.97 10.22
C PRO A 91 9.81 -23.23 10.28
N VAL A 92 9.55 -22.56 11.40
CA VAL A 92 8.40 -21.65 11.51
C VAL A 92 8.71 -20.44 10.63
N GLU A 93 7.98 -20.27 9.52
CA GLU A 93 8.07 -19.04 8.72
C GLU A 93 7.87 -17.83 9.65
N PRO A 94 8.69 -16.77 9.52
CA PRO A 94 8.53 -15.60 10.34
C PRO A 94 7.12 -15.02 10.15
N GLU A 95 6.40 -14.83 11.26
CA GLU A 95 5.06 -14.26 11.23
C GLU A 95 5.10 -12.90 10.50
N THR A 96 4.34 -12.83 9.41
CA THR A 96 4.24 -11.64 8.55
C THR A 96 3.01 -10.84 8.97
N LEU A 97 3.19 -9.55 9.27
CA LEU A 97 2.08 -8.64 9.48
C LEU A 97 1.60 -8.14 8.11
N VAL A 98 0.32 -8.32 7.83
CA VAL A 98 -0.32 -7.83 6.59
C VAL A 98 -1.33 -6.76 6.96
N VAL A 99 -1.19 -5.56 6.38
CA VAL A 99 -2.11 -4.44 6.58
C VAL A 99 -2.82 -4.14 5.26
N ALA A 100 -4.13 -4.35 5.22
CA ALA A 100 -4.96 -3.93 4.09
C ALA A 100 -5.22 -2.43 4.17
N TYR A 101 -4.86 -1.69 3.12
CA TYR A 101 -5.06 -0.25 3.07
C TYR A 101 -6.54 0.11 2.94
N THR A 102 -6.97 1.09 3.72
CA THR A 102 -8.32 1.66 3.69
C THR A 102 -8.31 3.11 3.21
N ARG A 103 -7.23 3.85 3.47
CA ARG A 103 -6.97 5.22 2.97
C ARG A 103 -5.48 5.39 2.73
N ARG A 104 -5.10 6.11 1.67
CA ARG A 104 -3.71 6.35 1.25
C ARG A 104 -3.51 7.84 0.98
N ALA A 105 -2.36 8.35 1.36
CA ALA A 105 -1.86 9.70 1.11
C ALA A 105 -0.33 9.67 1.00
N PHE A 106 0.18 8.81 0.12
CA PHE A 106 1.61 8.68 -0.12
C PHE A 106 2.21 9.90 -0.83
N ASP A 107 1.40 10.63 -1.60
CA ASP A 107 1.85 11.81 -2.34
C ASP A 107 1.76 13.10 -1.51
N GLU A 108 0.75 13.20 -0.63
CA GLU A 108 0.53 14.31 0.28
C GLU A 108 0.43 13.83 1.74
N PRO A 109 1.53 13.39 2.36
CA PRO A 109 1.51 12.79 3.68
C PRO A 109 1.23 13.83 4.77
N VAL A 110 0.34 13.50 5.70
CA VAL A 110 -0.07 14.45 6.75
C VAL A 110 0.83 14.36 7.98
N PRO A 111 1.21 15.47 8.62
CA PRO A 111 2.06 15.44 9.82
C PRO A 111 1.43 14.58 10.92
N ALA A 112 2.17 13.64 11.51
CA ALA A 112 1.62 12.76 12.54
C ALA A 112 1.52 13.43 13.91
N GLY A 113 2.16 14.60 14.10
CA GLY A 113 2.21 15.32 15.36
C GLY A 113 3.21 14.70 16.35
N ARG A 114 3.07 15.00 17.64
CA ARG A 114 3.91 14.39 18.69
C ARG A 114 3.36 13.00 19.05
N LEU A 115 3.88 11.97 18.41
CA LEU A 115 3.65 10.57 18.79
C LEU A 115 4.91 10.01 19.45
N SER A 116 4.72 9.20 20.50
CA SER A 116 5.76 8.35 21.04
C SER A 116 5.71 7.02 20.29
N LEU A 117 6.78 6.69 19.57
CA LEU A 117 6.93 5.46 18.82
C LEU A 117 8.05 4.65 19.48
N ASP A 118 7.75 3.40 19.84
CA ASP A 118 8.65 2.53 20.62
C ASP A 118 9.35 1.49 19.73
N GLY A 119 9.17 1.59 18.41
CA GLY A 119 9.75 0.67 17.43
C GLY A 119 8.95 0.61 16.13
N PRO A 120 9.23 -0.40 15.27
CA PRO A 120 8.60 -0.55 13.96
C PRO A 120 7.08 -0.77 14.04
N VAL A 121 6.60 -1.30 15.16
CA VAL A 121 5.18 -1.44 15.50
C VAL A 121 4.98 -0.94 16.92
N THR A 122 4.07 0.02 17.10
CA THR A 122 3.78 0.64 18.40
C THR A 122 2.27 0.64 18.66
N ALA A 123 1.83 0.24 19.85
CA ALA A 123 0.43 0.38 20.23
C ALA A 123 0.08 1.87 20.40
N LEU A 124 -1.03 2.30 19.80
CA LEU A 124 -1.54 3.66 19.93
C LEU A 124 -2.71 3.71 20.90
N ALA A 125 -2.85 4.84 21.60
CA ALA A 125 -4.11 5.16 22.25
C ALA A 125 -5.20 5.38 21.17
N PRO A 126 -6.44 4.88 21.36
CA PRO A 126 -7.51 5.04 20.37
C PRO A 126 -7.79 6.50 19.99
N ALA A 127 -7.64 7.43 20.94
CA ALA A 127 -7.79 8.86 20.69
C ALA A 127 -6.70 9.42 19.75
N ALA A 128 -5.46 8.95 19.86
CA ALA A 128 -4.37 9.36 18.98
C ALA A 128 -4.60 8.86 17.54
N PHE A 129 -5.06 7.62 17.40
CA PHE A 129 -5.45 7.07 16.10
C PHE A 129 -6.61 7.86 15.46
N ARG A 130 -7.66 8.16 16.21
CA ARG A 130 -8.78 8.99 15.71
C ARG A 130 -8.30 10.36 15.24
N ALA A 131 -7.45 11.03 16.00
CA ALA A 131 -6.88 12.32 15.60
C ALA A 131 -6.02 12.24 14.33
N LEU A 132 -5.33 11.13 14.08
CA LEU A 132 -4.64 10.88 12.80
C LEU A 132 -5.65 10.68 11.66
N ALA A 133 -6.67 9.86 11.88
CA ALA A 133 -7.69 9.56 10.88
C ALA A 133 -8.52 10.80 10.49
N ASP A 134 -8.83 11.65 11.45
CA ASP A 134 -9.55 12.90 11.23
C ASP A 134 -8.70 13.91 10.43
N ARG A 135 -7.39 13.97 10.69
CA ARG A 135 -6.45 14.80 9.93
C ARG A 135 -6.29 14.35 8.48
N LEU A 136 -6.26 13.04 8.24
CA LEU A 136 -6.18 12.49 6.89
C LEU A 136 -7.46 12.77 6.08
N GLY A 137 -8.61 12.83 6.78
CA GLY A 137 -9.90 13.02 6.14
C GLY A 137 -10.40 11.80 5.37
N PRO A 138 -11.54 11.93 4.68
CA PRO A 138 -12.06 10.90 3.80
C PRO A 138 -11.22 10.79 2.51
N PRO A 139 -11.21 9.63 1.84
CA PRO A 139 -10.53 9.49 0.54
C PRO A 139 -11.16 10.44 -0.49
N PRO A 140 -10.35 11.02 -1.40
CA PRO A 140 -10.85 11.90 -2.44
C PRO A 140 -11.78 11.15 -3.40
N ALA A 141 -12.68 11.90 -4.04
CA ALA A 141 -13.56 11.34 -5.05
C ALA A 141 -12.73 10.79 -6.22
N ARG A 142 -13.00 9.55 -6.61
CA ARG A 142 -12.33 8.92 -7.76
C ARG A 142 -12.76 9.61 -9.04
N ARG A 143 -11.79 9.83 -9.92
CA ARG A 143 -11.96 10.34 -11.27
C ARG A 143 -11.34 9.36 -12.25
N THR A 144 -11.86 9.35 -13.47
CA THR A 144 -11.26 8.58 -14.56
C THR A 144 -10.13 9.38 -15.17
N TRP A 145 -8.97 8.74 -15.28
CA TRP A 145 -7.77 9.29 -15.90
C TRP A 145 -7.43 8.47 -17.14
N LEU A 146 -6.97 9.15 -18.19
CA LEU A 146 -6.32 8.51 -19.32
C LEU A 146 -4.81 8.53 -19.04
N VAL A 147 -4.16 7.38 -19.22
CA VAL A 147 -2.73 7.22 -18.99
C VAL A 147 -2.10 6.57 -20.21
N SER A 148 -1.09 7.19 -20.79
CA SER A 148 -0.37 6.70 -21.96
C SER A 148 1.14 6.76 -21.76
N LEU A 149 1.85 5.81 -22.34
CA LEU A 149 3.30 5.87 -22.54
C LEU A 149 3.53 6.16 -24.03
N ASP A 150 4.29 7.22 -24.33
CA ASP A 150 4.69 7.54 -25.70
C ASP A 150 6.21 7.36 -25.81
N LEU A 151 6.64 6.43 -26.67
CA LEU A 151 8.05 6.09 -26.84
C LEU A 151 8.41 6.14 -28.33
N PRO A 152 9.40 6.97 -28.73
CA PRO A 152 9.86 7.03 -30.12
C PRO A 152 10.67 5.78 -30.46
N ILE A 153 10.02 4.79 -31.08
CA ILE A 153 10.65 3.49 -31.41
C ILE A 153 10.90 3.41 -32.91
N GLU A 154 12.17 3.24 -33.28
CA GLU A 154 12.58 2.94 -34.65
C GLU A 154 12.63 1.42 -34.86
N ALA A 155 11.92 0.92 -35.88
CA ALA A 155 11.84 -0.50 -36.18
C ALA A 155 11.57 -0.75 -37.67
N GLY A 156 11.99 -1.92 -38.18
CA GLY A 156 11.75 -2.31 -39.57
C GLY A 156 10.31 -2.75 -39.84
N THR A 157 9.53 -3.09 -38.81
CA THR A 157 8.11 -3.45 -38.94
C THR A 157 7.28 -3.02 -37.72
N PRO A 158 5.94 -2.87 -37.85
CA PRO A 158 5.07 -2.59 -36.72
C PRO A 158 5.13 -3.66 -35.61
N ALA A 159 5.24 -4.94 -35.98
CA ALA A 159 5.34 -6.02 -35.00
C ALA A 159 6.67 -5.99 -34.23
N GLU A 160 7.74 -5.53 -34.86
CA GLU A 160 9.03 -5.31 -34.21
C GLU A 160 8.98 -4.12 -33.26
N ALA A 161 8.36 -3.00 -33.66
CA ALA A 161 8.16 -1.85 -32.78
C ALA A 161 7.44 -2.25 -31.48
N VAL A 162 6.39 -3.09 -31.57
CA VAL A 162 5.68 -3.60 -30.38
C VAL A 162 6.59 -4.48 -29.50
N ARG A 163 7.47 -5.29 -30.07
CA ARG A 163 8.43 -6.08 -29.28
C ARG A 163 9.43 -5.19 -28.56
N LEU A 164 9.99 -4.20 -29.25
CA LEU A 164 10.92 -3.22 -28.67
C LEU A 164 10.24 -2.39 -27.58
N PHE A 165 8.98 -1.98 -27.78
CA PHE A 165 8.19 -1.30 -26.76
C PHE A 165 8.15 -2.10 -25.45
N TRP A 166 7.80 -3.39 -25.53
CA TRP A 166 7.74 -4.24 -24.33
C TRP A 166 9.11 -4.52 -23.72
N SER A 167 10.18 -4.52 -24.52
CA SER A 167 11.55 -4.56 -24.00
C SER A 167 11.86 -3.30 -23.18
N TYR A 168 11.59 -2.10 -23.71
CA TYR A 168 11.82 -0.85 -22.98
C TYR A 168 10.98 -0.73 -21.70
N VAL A 169 9.71 -1.14 -21.75
CA VAL A 169 8.85 -1.17 -20.57
C VAL A 169 9.43 -2.06 -19.46
N GLN A 170 10.01 -3.21 -19.82
CA GLN A 170 10.62 -4.12 -18.85
C GLN A 170 11.98 -3.64 -18.33
N GLU A 171 12.78 -3.00 -19.18
CA GLU A 171 14.16 -2.59 -18.83
C GLU A 171 14.19 -1.29 -18.01
N LEU A 172 13.37 -0.30 -18.36
CA LEU A 172 13.39 1.05 -17.76
C LEU A 172 12.41 1.17 -16.58
N GLY A 173 11.21 0.59 -16.72
CA GLY A 173 10.19 0.58 -15.68
C GLY A 173 9.68 1.98 -15.25
N PRO A 174 8.95 2.07 -14.13
CA PRO A 174 8.23 3.29 -13.71
C PRO A 174 9.15 4.42 -13.19
N ARG A 175 10.45 4.18 -13.05
CA ARG A 175 11.40 5.20 -12.61
C ARG A 175 11.94 6.06 -13.74
N GLU A 176 11.96 5.53 -14.95
CA GLU A 176 12.62 6.14 -16.09
C GLU A 176 11.63 6.46 -17.22
N LEU A 177 10.47 5.79 -17.25
CA LEU A 177 9.45 6.01 -18.29
C LEU A 177 8.46 7.10 -17.87
N PRO A 178 8.33 8.19 -18.67
CA PRO A 178 7.31 9.20 -18.43
C PRO A 178 5.93 8.67 -18.81
N ALA A 179 5.00 8.73 -17.85
CA ALA A 179 3.59 8.47 -18.07
C ALA A 179 2.86 9.78 -18.30
N PHE A 180 2.17 9.91 -19.42
CA PHE A 180 1.33 11.06 -19.70
C PHE A 180 -0.07 10.81 -19.16
N VAL A 181 -0.57 11.75 -18.36
CA VAL A 181 -1.83 11.65 -17.63
C VAL A 181 -2.73 12.82 -18.01
N SER A 182 -3.99 12.52 -18.33
CA SER A 182 -5.01 13.53 -18.54
C SER A 182 -6.34 13.12 -17.90
N PRO A 183 -7.16 14.08 -17.42
CA PRO A 183 -8.53 13.77 -17.01
C PRO A 183 -9.34 13.25 -18.20
N SER A 184 -10.21 12.25 -17.97
CA SER A 184 -11.17 11.87 -18.99
C SER A 184 -12.12 13.02 -19.30
N GLY A 185 -12.21 13.42 -20.58
CA GLY A 185 -12.97 14.59 -21.03
C GLY A 185 -12.14 15.87 -21.16
N ASP A 186 -10.86 15.86 -20.78
CA ASP A 186 -9.91 16.95 -20.98
C ASP A 186 -8.54 16.39 -21.41
N GLU A 187 -8.52 15.80 -22.61
CA GLU A 187 -7.37 15.07 -23.14
C GLU A 187 -6.21 16.02 -23.51
N MET A 188 -6.50 17.30 -23.73
CA MET A 188 -5.51 18.31 -24.11
C MET A 188 -4.68 18.80 -22.92
N ALA A 189 -5.10 18.52 -21.68
CA ALA A 189 -4.34 18.86 -20.47
C ALA A 189 -3.09 17.99 -20.26
N MET A 190 -2.89 16.95 -21.09
CA MET A 190 -1.81 15.96 -21.10
C MET A 190 -0.54 16.38 -20.34
N GLN A 191 -0.38 15.88 -19.12
CA GLN A 191 0.74 16.20 -18.23
C GLN A 191 1.65 14.99 -18.07
N ALA A 192 2.96 15.18 -18.19
CA ALA A 192 3.93 14.11 -17.96
C ALA A 192 4.18 13.91 -16.46
N PHE A 193 4.22 12.65 -16.04
CA PHE A 193 4.56 12.23 -14.69
C PHE A 193 5.70 11.21 -14.72
N VAL A 194 6.71 11.43 -13.88
CA VAL A 194 7.78 10.48 -13.59
C VAL A 194 7.83 10.27 -12.08
N LEU A 195 7.86 9.02 -11.61
CA LEU A 195 7.80 8.69 -10.18
C LEU A 195 6.58 9.27 -9.43
N GLY A 196 5.45 9.48 -10.11
CA GLY A 196 4.25 10.08 -9.53
C GLY A 196 4.35 11.60 -9.27
N ALA A 197 5.46 12.23 -9.68
CA ALA A 197 5.62 13.68 -9.70
C ALA A 197 5.48 14.22 -11.12
N GLU A 198 4.94 15.43 -11.23
CA GLU A 198 4.91 16.16 -12.49
C GLU A 198 6.35 16.37 -12.99
N ALA A 199 6.59 16.03 -14.26
CA ALA A 199 7.88 16.19 -14.90
C ALA A 199 7.74 17.19 -16.06
N ASN A 200 8.51 18.28 -16.03
CA ASN A 200 8.65 19.12 -17.20
C ASN A 200 9.36 18.29 -18.29
N GLN A 201 8.88 18.39 -19.53
CA GLN A 201 9.49 17.72 -20.68
C GLN A 201 10.05 18.74 -21.67
N ASP A 202 10.04 20.03 -21.33
CA ASP A 202 10.64 21.08 -22.15
C ASP A 202 12.16 21.13 -21.94
N PRO A 203 12.97 20.67 -22.92
CA PRO A 203 14.42 20.67 -22.81
C PRO A 203 15.02 22.08 -22.81
N GLU A 204 14.25 23.14 -23.12
CA GLU A 204 14.72 24.53 -23.07
C GLU A 204 14.57 25.19 -21.69
N GLU A 205 13.85 24.55 -20.75
CA GLU A 205 13.65 25.07 -19.38
C GLU A 205 14.52 24.37 -18.32
N ASP A 206 15.31 23.36 -18.71
CA ASP A 206 16.31 22.70 -17.86
C ASP A 206 17.64 23.49 -17.81
N ASP A 207 17.63 24.71 -17.24
CA ASP A 207 18.82 25.52 -16.90
C ASP A 207 18.80 26.04 -15.44
#